data_AF-A0A409WR79-F1
#
_entry.id   AF-A0A409WR79-F1
#
_cell.length_a   1.000
_cell.length_b   1.000
_cell.length_c   1.000
_cell.angle_alpha   90.00
_cell.angle_beta   90.00
_cell.angle_gamma   90.00
#
_symmetry.space_group_name_H-M   'P 1'
#
loop_
_entity.id
_entity.type
_entity.pdbx_description
1 polymer ?
#
loop_
_entity_poly.entity_id
_entity_poly.type
_entity_poly.pdbx_seq_one_letter_code
_entity_poly.pdbx_strand_id
1 'polypeptide(L)'
;MTTSHITFPLELIEAFVEQLAPGNSIIREREIFQTLISCTLTSKYFSFAARKRLFSTLVVDRKPKYLLQKITSPSKNRTEEEISRRINSFIDLLTDERSSDLALMIRSLHIIVDRQRVMLQQVTNLHDLLRALSHRAHNLNVLRVHGRTFFSWTTIPQKTADGLQELRRSLPINRLSFSGIHDIPPIIASAQESPQLRYIDLEESKFAENDAGMAAETTISPASVTSGNLNLLGNLPTVGSYKIRYTSDGRTRIVGIDSTIQLFDDAQRLNQLLSDERVRSSLRYCNWTFSDTHEPFFTTKAIDFGTMVRLRKLSIVLCIGLYQRHGTTRDAITSEMRVDIYQRYEDITDAVNSLIDCLYYGNSKSALWAINITLNVKHVLYKGTSTFDPVDFSSLQKLRIDPLRKKHPLIQATQFCMNIGLMRDHSGPEVQLSVEKMLRKLITDAFRRRHLISMEHTLNADNKPQCSYSTLPPTLVNFALRKGFSMAARAS
;
A
#
# COMPACT_ATOMS: atom_id res chain seq x y z
N MET A 1 38.22 0.13 36.69
CA MET A 1 36.89 0.47 36.13
C MET A 1 36.28 -0.80 35.57
N THR A 2 35.30 -1.37 36.27
CA THR A 2 34.54 -2.54 35.82
C THR A 2 33.46 -2.08 34.86
N THR A 3 33.62 -2.35 33.57
CA THR A 3 32.51 -2.25 32.62
C THR A 3 31.47 -3.30 32.98
N SER A 4 30.43 -2.89 33.71
CA SER A 4 29.25 -3.73 33.92
C SER A 4 28.72 -4.14 32.55
N HIS A 5 28.73 -5.45 32.26
CA HIS A 5 28.10 -6.01 31.06
C HIS A 5 26.61 -5.69 31.11
N ILE A 6 26.19 -4.63 30.42
CA ILE A 6 24.78 -4.35 30.18
C ILE A 6 24.31 -5.40 29.17
N THR A 7 23.67 -6.46 29.65
CA THR A 7 22.98 -7.45 28.84
C THR A 7 21.56 -6.98 28.57
N PHE A 8 21.24 -6.72 27.30
CA PHE A 8 19.85 -6.48 26.90
C PHE A 8 19.03 -7.77 27.06
N PRO A 9 17.78 -7.68 27.53
CA PRO A 9 16.85 -8.82 27.51
C PRO A 9 16.70 -9.38 26.10
N LEU A 10 16.60 -10.70 25.98
CA LEU A 10 16.49 -11.36 24.68
C LEU A 10 15.25 -10.88 23.91
N GLU A 11 14.16 -10.62 24.62
CA GLU A 11 12.90 -10.11 24.07
C GLU A 11 13.09 -8.75 23.41
N LEU A 12 13.97 -7.90 23.97
CA LEU A 12 14.30 -6.59 23.41
C LEU A 12 15.15 -6.74 22.13
N ILE A 13 16.12 -7.65 22.14
CA ILE A 13 16.96 -7.96 20.98
C ILE A 13 16.10 -8.53 19.84
N GLU A 14 15.20 -9.47 20.15
CA GLU A 14 14.26 -10.03 19.19
C GLU A 14 13.33 -8.95 18.63
N ALA A 15 12.72 -8.12 19.49
CA ALA A 15 11.86 -7.02 19.03
C ALA A 15 12.61 -6.03 18.14
N PHE A 16 13.86 -5.70 18.48
CA PHE A 16 14.69 -4.80 17.69
C PHE A 16 15.01 -5.40 16.31
N VAL A 17 15.48 -6.66 16.27
CA VAL A 17 15.83 -7.35 15.02
C VAL A 17 14.61 -7.63 14.16
N GLU A 18 13.45 -7.95 14.76
CA GLU A 18 12.19 -8.08 14.03
C GLU A 18 11.73 -6.75 13.41
N GLN A 19 11.97 -5.62 14.09
CA GLN A 19 11.66 -4.27 13.58
C GLN A 19 12.63 -3.74 12.52
N LEU A 20 13.80 -4.36 12.31
CA LEU A 20 14.68 -4.04 11.19
C LEU A 20 14.05 -4.37 9.81
N ALA A 21 12.76 -4.72 9.74
CA ALA A 21 12.05 -5.04 8.51
C ALA A 21 11.96 -3.86 7.52
N PRO A 22 11.94 -4.14 6.20
CA PRO A 22 11.85 -3.10 5.19
C PRO A 22 10.51 -2.39 5.28
N GLY A 23 10.57 -1.09 5.58
CA GLY A 23 9.56 -0.16 5.08
C GLY A 23 9.56 -0.18 3.54
N ASN A 24 8.48 0.30 2.94
CA ASN A 24 8.09 0.19 1.51
C ASN A 24 9.09 0.77 0.45
N SER A 25 10.38 0.90 0.74
CA SER A 25 11.39 1.44 -0.18
C SER A 25 12.50 0.42 -0.45
N ILE A 26 12.72 0.12 -1.73
CA ILE A 26 13.73 -0.81 -2.26
C ILE A 26 15.16 -0.47 -1.78
N ILE A 27 15.45 0.82 -1.51
CA ILE A 27 16.75 1.28 -1.01
C ILE A 27 17.03 0.75 0.41
N ARG A 28 16.00 0.59 1.25
CA ARG A 28 16.13 0.05 2.62
C ARG A 28 16.34 -1.46 2.66
N GLU A 29 15.86 -2.23 1.66
CA GLU A 29 15.96 -3.70 1.69
C GLU A 29 17.42 -4.19 1.70
N ARG A 30 18.31 -3.55 0.96
CA ARG A 30 19.73 -3.92 0.90
C ARG A 30 20.46 -3.63 2.21
N GLU A 31 20.25 -2.43 2.76
CA GLU A 31 20.83 -2.00 4.03
C GLU A 31 20.34 -2.89 5.18
N ILE A 32 19.05 -3.22 5.18
CA ILE A 32 18.45 -4.12 6.15
C ILE A 32 19.04 -5.53 6.04
N PHE A 33 19.20 -6.05 4.84
CA PHE A 33 19.81 -7.36 4.63
C PHE A 33 21.26 -7.38 5.14
N GLN A 34 22.06 -6.36 4.80
CA GLN A 34 23.43 -6.22 5.31
C GLN A 34 23.46 -6.08 6.83
N THR A 35 22.51 -5.34 7.40
CA THR A 35 22.39 -5.18 8.86
C THR A 35 22.08 -6.52 9.51
N LEU A 36 21.15 -7.31 8.96
CA LEU A 36 20.84 -8.65 9.46
C LEU A 36 22.04 -9.59 9.36
N ILE A 37 22.78 -9.58 8.26
CA ILE A 37 24.04 -10.34 8.15
C ILE A 37 25.07 -9.86 9.17
N SER A 38 25.17 -8.55 9.44
CA SER A 38 26.07 -8.05 10.49
C SER A 38 25.63 -8.54 11.86
N CYS A 39 24.32 -8.55 12.14
CA CYS A 39 23.75 -9.09 13.37
C CYS A 39 24.01 -10.60 13.53
N THR A 40 24.09 -11.38 12.44
CA THR A 40 24.44 -12.81 12.55
C THR A 40 25.86 -13.05 13.03
N LEU A 41 26.76 -12.09 12.83
CA LEU A 41 28.18 -12.16 13.19
C LEU A 41 28.51 -11.51 14.53
N THR A 42 27.63 -10.66 15.07
CA THR A 42 27.95 -9.81 16.24
C THR A 42 27.93 -10.57 17.57
N SER A 43 26.91 -11.39 17.84
CA SER A 43 26.82 -12.18 19.08
C SER A 43 25.81 -13.33 18.94
N LYS A 44 25.86 -14.31 19.85
CA LYS A 44 24.94 -15.46 19.84
C LYS A 44 23.46 -15.04 19.91
N TYR A 45 23.12 -14.04 20.74
CA TYR A 45 21.75 -13.57 20.92
C TYR A 45 21.20 -12.85 19.68
N PHE A 46 21.98 -11.93 19.10
CA PHE A 46 21.61 -11.29 17.83
C PHE A 46 21.60 -12.28 16.67
N SER A 47 22.48 -13.28 16.69
CA SER A 47 22.60 -14.25 15.61
C SER A 47 21.39 -15.14 15.45
N PHE A 48 20.76 -15.56 16.55
CA PHE A 48 19.53 -16.32 16.47
C PHE A 48 18.38 -15.50 15.87
N ALA A 49 18.11 -14.32 16.44
CA ALA A 49 17.05 -13.43 15.97
C ALA A 49 17.26 -13.01 14.50
N ALA A 50 18.49 -12.70 14.12
CA ALA A 50 18.83 -12.29 12.76
C ALA A 50 18.71 -13.44 11.75
N ARG A 51 19.12 -14.66 12.11
CA ARG A 51 18.92 -15.85 11.26
C ARG A 51 17.44 -16.16 11.08
N LYS A 52 16.67 -16.20 12.17
CA LYS A 52 15.20 -16.36 12.12
C LYS A 52 14.57 -15.34 11.18
N ARG A 53 15.03 -14.09 11.23
CA ARG A 53 14.55 -13.03 10.34
C ARG A 53 15.00 -13.21 8.88
N LEU A 54 16.26 -13.57 8.61
CA LEU A 54 16.79 -13.81 7.26
C LEU A 54 16.02 -14.94 6.56
N PHE A 55 15.69 -16.02 7.27
CA PHE A 55 14.96 -17.16 6.72
C PHE A 55 13.44 -17.02 6.80
N SER A 56 12.92 -15.93 7.38
CA SER A 56 11.47 -15.72 7.50
C SER A 56 10.75 -15.44 6.18
N THR A 57 11.48 -15.11 5.12
CA THR A 57 10.89 -14.82 3.80
C THR A 57 11.53 -15.72 2.75
N LEU A 58 10.73 -16.62 2.20
CA LEU A 58 11.12 -17.46 1.06
C LEU A 58 10.74 -16.73 -0.23
N VAL A 59 11.72 -16.45 -1.08
CA VAL A 59 11.51 -15.85 -2.40
C VAL A 59 11.87 -16.86 -3.48
N VAL A 60 10.89 -17.23 -4.29
CA VAL A 60 11.07 -18.11 -5.44
C VAL A 60 11.11 -17.24 -6.70
N ASP A 61 12.30 -17.07 -7.27
CA ASP A 61 12.55 -16.19 -8.43
C ASP A 61 13.51 -16.84 -9.42
N ARG A 62 13.22 -16.68 -10.71
CA ARG A 62 14.10 -17.07 -11.80
C ARG A 62 15.34 -16.19 -11.89
N LYS A 63 15.23 -14.90 -11.56
CA LYS A 63 16.41 -14.03 -11.55
C LYS A 63 17.16 -14.20 -10.23
N PRO A 64 18.48 -14.35 -10.27
CA PRO A 64 19.26 -14.23 -9.07
C PRO A 64 19.25 -12.75 -8.63
N LYS A 65 18.57 -12.46 -7.52
CA LYS A 65 18.79 -11.21 -6.79
C LYS A 65 20.14 -11.32 -6.05
N TYR A 66 21.24 -11.07 -6.76
CA TYR A 66 22.54 -10.91 -6.11
C TYR A 66 22.63 -9.49 -5.55
N LEU A 67 22.25 -9.27 -4.28
CA LEU A 67 22.49 -7.98 -3.61
C LEU A 67 23.98 -7.73 -3.31
N LEU A 68 24.84 -8.75 -3.48
CA LEU A 68 26.27 -8.73 -3.14
C LEU A 68 27.26 -8.94 -4.30
N GLN A 69 26.85 -9.46 -5.46
CA GLN A 69 27.75 -9.59 -6.63
C GLN A 69 27.43 -8.50 -7.66
N LYS A 70 28.05 -7.35 -7.46
CA LYS A 70 28.06 -6.24 -8.41
C LYS A 70 29.35 -6.27 -9.23
N ILE A 71 29.72 -7.42 -9.79
CA ILE A 71 30.94 -7.51 -10.62
C ILE A 71 30.63 -8.40 -11.84
N THR A 72 30.48 -7.71 -12.98
CA THR A 72 30.83 -8.14 -14.37
C THR A 72 30.02 -9.15 -15.18
N SER A 73 28.72 -9.38 -14.95
CA SER A 73 27.90 -9.97 -16.04
C SER A 73 26.46 -9.45 -16.09
N PRO A 74 25.86 -9.30 -17.30
CA PRO A 74 24.42 -9.11 -17.41
C PRO A 74 23.75 -10.27 -16.67
N SER A 75 22.84 -9.95 -15.73
CA SER A 75 22.22 -10.94 -14.84
C SER A 75 21.58 -12.07 -15.66
N LYS A 76 22.31 -13.18 -15.85
CA LYS A 76 21.81 -14.33 -16.58
C LYS A 76 20.65 -14.89 -15.77
N ASN A 77 19.47 -15.00 -16.39
CA ASN A 77 18.35 -15.69 -15.78
C ASN A 77 18.77 -17.14 -15.49
N ARG A 78 18.35 -17.69 -14.35
CA ARG A 78 18.56 -19.12 -14.08
C ARG A 78 17.92 -19.95 -15.18
N THR A 79 18.57 -21.04 -15.54
CA THR A 79 17.97 -22.05 -16.41
C THR A 79 16.87 -22.78 -15.64
N GLU A 80 16.00 -23.46 -16.38
CA GLU A 80 14.90 -24.23 -15.83
C GLU A 80 15.39 -25.35 -14.90
N GLU A 81 16.47 -26.02 -15.29
CA GLU A 81 17.12 -27.09 -14.54
C GLU A 81 17.76 -26.56 -13.25
N GLU A 82 18.33 -25.36 -13.28
CA GLU A 82 18.88 -24.73 -12.08
C GLU A 82 17.77 -24.40 -11.07
N ILE A 83 16.64 -23.87 -11.54
CA ILE A 83 15.48 -23.57 -10.69
C ILE A 83 14.92 -24.86 -10.09
N SER A 84 14.68 -25.87 -10.93
CA SER A 84 14.17 -27.18 -10.51
C SER A 84 15.08 -27.83 -9.46
N ARG A 85 16.41 -27.86 -9.71
CA ARG A 85 17.39 -28.39 -8.75
C ARG A 85 17.34 -27.66 -7.41
N ARG A 86 17.22 -26.34 -7.41
CA ARG A 86 17.16 -25.52 -6.18
C ARG A 86 15.85 -25.72 -5.43
N ILE A 87 14.73 -25.81 -6.14
CA ILE A 87 13.42 -26.11 -5.54
C ILE A 87 13.45 -27.51 -4.91
N ASN A 88 13.94 -28.52 -5.63
CA ASN A 88 14.03 -29.88 -5.09
C ASN A 88 14.98 -29.96 -3.89
N SER A 89 16.16 -29.33 -3.96
CA SER A 89 17.07 -29.26 -2.81
C SER A 89 16.41 -28.59 -1.60
N PHE A 90 15.56 -27.60 -1.82
CA PHE A 90 14.85 -26.94 -0.73
C PHE A 90 13.70 -27.79 -0.19
N ILE A 91 13.00 -28.54 -1.05
CA ILE A 91 12.01 -29.53 -0.62
C ILE A 91 12.68 -30.57 0.28
N ASP A 92 13.84 -31.11 -0.12
CA ASP A 92 14.61 -32.08 0.68
C ASP A 92 14.99 -31.51 2.06
N LEU A 93 15.35 -30.22 2.12
CA LEU A 93 15.62 -29.53 3.39
C LEU A 93 14.37 -29.32 4.26
N LEU A 94 13.19 -29.15 3.65
CA LEU A 94 11.93 -29.02 4.39
C LEU A 94 11.40 -30.36 4.92
N THR A 95 11.70 -31.45 4.20
CA THR A 95 11.26 -32.81 4.53
C THR A 95 12.20 -33.50 5.51
N ASP A 96 13.48 -33.14 5.56
CA ASP A 96 14.42 -33.66 6.56
C ASP A 96 13.95 -33.31 7.99
N GLU A 97 13.75 -34.34 8.80
CA GLU A 97 13.29 -34.24 10.19
C GLU A 97 14.26 -33.42 11.05
N ARG A 98 15.55 -33.43 10.71
CA ARG A 98 16.59 -32.69 11.43
C ARG A 98 16.55 -31.18 11.17
N SER A 99 15.91 -30.74 10.09
CA SER A 99 15.77 -29.35 9.69
C SER A 99 14.34 -28.82 9.86
N SER A 100 13.53 -29.45 10.71
CA SER A 100 12.17 -29.05 11.07
C SER A 100 12.03 -27.56 11.46
N ASP A 101 13.05 -27.00 12.10
CA ASP A 101 13.09 -25.58 12.48
C ASP A 101 13.04 -24.63 11.27
N LEU A 102 13.60 -25.01 10.12
CA LEU A 102 13.64 -24.14 8.94
C LEU A 102 12.23 -23.85 8.43
N ALA A 103 11.38 -24.87 8.33
CA ALA A 103 10.00 -24.72 7.89
C ALA A 103 9.20 -23.79 8.83
N LEU A 104 9.43 -23.92 10.14
CA LEU A 104 8.81 -23.08 11.16
C LEU A 104 9.31 -21.64 11.15
N MET A 105 10.50 -21.36 10.62
CA MET A 105 10.99 -19.99 10.48
C MET A 105 10.27 -19.22 9.36
N ILE A 106 9.74 -19.91 8.35
CA ILE A 106 9.12 -19.28 7.17
C ILE A 106 7.79 -18.64 7.57
N ARG A 107 7.72 -17.30 7.43
CA ARG A 107 6.53 -16.48 7.70
C ARG A 107 5.92 -15.90 6.42
N SER A 108 6.72 -15.68 5.39
CA SER A 108 6.29 -15.09 4.12
C SER A 108 6.80 -15.91 2.94
N LEU A 109 5.90 -16.21 2.00
CA LEU A 109 6.24 -16.79 0.69
C LEU A 109 6.01 -15.74 -0.39
N HIS A 110 7.00 -15.57 -1.26
CA HIS A 110 6.93 -14.67 -2.41
C HIS A 110 7.32 -15.42 -3.69
N ILE A 111 6.35 -15.59 -4.58
CA ILE A 111 6.52 -16.26 -5.87
C ILE A 111 6.61 -15.18 -6.95
N ILE A 112 7.73 -15.13 -7.67
CA ILE A 112 7.95 -14.19 -8.76
C ILE A 112 7.84 -14.96 -10.09
N VAL A 113 6.77 -14.70 -10.82
CA VAL A 113 6.52 -15.28 -12.15
C VAL A 113 7.29 -14.46 -13.19
N ASP A 114 8.20 -15.12 -13.90
CA ASP A 114 8.99 -14.51 -14.96
C ASP A 114 8.16 -14.25 -16.23
N ARG A 115 8.69 -13.43 -17.14
CA ARG A 115 7.98 -13.05 -18.38
C ARG A 115 7.63 -14.27 -19.24
N GLN A 116 8.49 -15.27 -19.25
CA GLN A 116 8.29 -16.53 -19.98
C GLN A 116 7.46 -17.55 -19.18
N ARG A 117 7.05 -17.21 -17.95
CA ARG A 117 6.28 -18.07 -17.04
C ARG A 117 6.93 -19.43 -16.77
N VAL A 118 8.27 -19.53 -16.91
CA VAL A 118 9.01 -20.76 -16.63
C VAL A 118 8.81 -21.20 -15.18
N MET A 119 8.70 -20.25 -14.24
CA MET A 119 8.41 -20.55 -12.83
C MET A 119 7.10 -21.32 -12.61
N LEU A 120 6.15 -21.23 -13.53
CA LEU A 120 4.87 -21.93 -13.43
C LEU A 120 4.90 -23.29 -14.14
N GLN A 121 5.91 -23.58 -14.97
CA GLN A 121 6.02 -24.83 -15.70
C GLN A 121 6.23 -26.01 -14.74
N GLN A 122 5.66 -27.16 -15.09
CA GLN A 122 5.63 -28.34 -14.21
C GLN A 122 7.03 -28.80 -13.78
N VAL A 123 7.98 -28.76 -14.70
CA VAL A 123 9.41 -29.05 -14.52
C VAL A 123 10.10 -28.32 -13.35
N THR A 124 9.61 -27.16 -12.96
CA THR A 124 10.17 -26.41 -11.82
C THR A 124 9.77 -27.00 -10.47
N ASN A 125 8.81 -27.92 -10.43
CA ASN A 125 8.30 -28.55 -9.22
C ASN A 125 7.75 -27.56 -8.17
N LEU A 126 7.30 -26.37 -8.60
CA LEU A 126 6.72 -25.38 -7.69
C LEU A 126 5.53 -25.94 -6.90
N HIS A 127 4.70 -26.76 -7.53
CA HIS A 127 3.55 -27.40 -6.87
C HIS A 127 3.95 -28.31 -5.70
N ASP A 128 5.03 -29.08 -5.82
CA ASP A 128 5.52 -29.93 -4.72
C ASP A 128 6.11 -29.10 -3.59
N LEU A 129 6.76 -27.97 -3.91
CA LEU A 129 7.19 -27.01 -2.90
C LEU A 129 6.00 -26.42 -2.12
N LEU A 130 4.94 -26.03 -2.82
CA LEU A 130 3.73 -25.51 -2.18
C LEU A 130 3.10 -26.54 -1.25
N ARG A 131 3.07 -27.81 -1.66
CA ARG A 131 2.61 -28.93 -0.82
C ARG A 131 3.52 -29.16 0.38
N ALA A 132 4.84 -29.14 0.22
CA ALA A 132 5.75 -29.29 1.35
C ALA A 132 5.54 -28.16 2.39
N LEU A 133 5.34 -26.93 1.91
CA LEU A 133 5.06 -25.78 2.77
C LEU A 133 3.69 -25.87 3.45
N SER A 134 2.64 -26.32 2.76
CA SER A 134 1.29 -26.46 3.35
C SER A 134 1.29 -27.37 4.58
N HIS A 135 2.18 -28.38 4.61
CA HIS A 135 2.27 -29.35 5.69
C HIS A 135 3.21 -28.95 6.83
N ARG A 136 4.24 -28.13 6.56
CA ARG A 136 5.35 -27.93 7.51
C ARG A 136 5.52 -26.48 7.95
N ALA A 137 5.13 -25.51 7.12
CA ALA A 137 5.37 -24.09 7.36
C ALA A 137 4.23 -23.42 8.16
N HIS A 138 3.93 -23.93 9.36
CA HIS A 138 2.78 -23.50 10.17
C HIS A 138 2.79 -22.01 10.56
N ASN A 139 3.96 -21.35 10.52
CA ASN A 139 4.08 -19.92 10.81
C ASN A 139 3.92 -19.01 9.57
N LEU A 140 3.72 -19.60 8.39
CA LEU A 140 3.52 -18.85 7.15
C LEU A 140 2.18 -18.11 7.21
N ASN A 141 2.25 -16.79 7.18
CA ASN A 141 1.10 -15.91 7.31
C ASN A 141 0.93 -14.90 6.16
N VAL A 142 1.93 -14.77 5.28
CA VAL A 142 1.90 -13.89 4.11
C VAL A 142 2.18 -14.70 2.84
N LEU A 143 1.29 -14.58 1.85
CA LEU A 143 1.50 -15.12 0.51
C LEU A 143 1.49 -13.99 -0.52
N ARG A 144 2.55 -13.89 -1.31
CA ARG A 144 2.70 -12.92 -2.39
C ARG A 144 2.93 -13.62 -3.72
N VAL A 145 2.17 -13.24 -4.75
CA VAL A 145 2.38 -13.70 -6.12
C VAL A 145 2.56 -12.47 -7.00
N HIS A 146 3.71 -12.37 -7.65
CA HIS A 146 4.11 -11.19 -8.42
C HIS A 146 4.48 -11.59 -9.85
N GLY A 147 3.81 -11.04 -10.84
CA GLY A 147 4.16 -11.16 -12.25
C GLY A 147 5.15 -10.08 -12.66
N ARG A 148 6.28 -10.45 -13.27
CA ARG A 148 7.18 -9.47 -13.92
C ARG A 148 6.56 -8.80 -15.15
N THR A 149 5.44 -9.35 -15.61
CA THR A 149 4.54 -8.89 -16.66
C THR A 149 3.13 -9.35 -16.30
N PHE A 150 2.12 -8.66 -16.81
CA PHE A 150 0.72 -9.03 -16.63
C PHE A 150 0.43 -10.48 -17.07
N PHE A 151 -0.30 -11.23 -16.26
CA PHE A 151 -0.83 -12.53 -16.62
C PHE A 151 -2.17 -12.83 -15.95
N SER A 152 -2.94 -13.75 -16.52
CA SER A 152 -4.22 -14.19 -15.95
C SER A 152 -4.01 -15.38 -15.01
N TRP A 153 -4.73 -15.41 -13.89
CA TRP A 153 -4.71 -16.53 -12.95
C TRP A 153 -5.07 -17.86 -13.63
N THR A 154 -5.95 -17.82 -14.62
CA THR A 154 -6.38 -18.99 -15.40
C THR A 154 -5.24 -19.68 -16.14
N THR A 155 -4.10 -18.99 -16.33
CA THR A 155 -2.91 -19.52 -16.99
C THR A 155 -1.96 -20.25 -16.03
N ILE A 156 -2.23 -20.24 -14.73
CA ILE A 156 -1.48 -21.01 -13.74
C ILE A 156 -1.87 -22.49 -13.91
N PRO A 157 -0.91 -23.41 -14.09
CA PRO A 157 -1.22 -24.84 -14.21
C PRO A 157 -1.97 -25.36 -12.99
N GLN A 158 -2.95 -26.24 -13.22
CA GLN A 158 -3.89 -26.71 -12.20
C GLN A 158 -3.20 -27.20 -10.92
N LYS A 159 -2.17 -28.04 -11.03
CA LYS A 159 -1.42 -28.54 -9.86
C LYS A 159 -0.82 -27.41 -8.99
N THR A 160 -0.35 -26.34 -9.61
CA THR A 160 0.20 -25.17 -8.91
C THR A 160 -0.93 -24.35 -8.29
N ALA A 161 -2.05 -24.18 -8.99
CA ALA A 161 -3.24 -23.52 -8.45
C ALA A 161 -3.81 -24.27 -7.25
N ASP A 162 -3.91 -25.61 -7.33
CA ASP A 162 -4.33 -26.48 -6.23
C ASP A 162 -3.39 -26.36 -5.04
N GLY A 163 -2.06 -26.36 -5.27
CA GLY A 163 -1.07 -26.14 -4.22
C GLY A 163 -1.21 -24.77 -3.54
N LEU A 164 -1.52 -23.71 -4.29
CA LEU A 164 -1.78 -22.38 -3.72
C LEU A 164 -3.07 -22.37 -2.86
N GLN A 165 -4.12 -23.07 -3.30
CA GLN A 165 -5.36 -23.21 -2.53
C GLN A 165 -5.15 -24.06 -1.27
N GLU A 166 -4.42 -25.16 -1.36
CA GLU A 166 -4.10 -26.02 -0.22
C GLU A 166 -3.32 -25.25 0.85
N LEU A 167 -2.33 -24.47 0.44
CA LEU A 167 -1.54 -23.63 1.33
C LEU A 167 -2.44 -22.63 2.08
N ARG A 168 -3.46 -22.07 1.42
CA ARG A 168 -4.44 -21.14 2.01
C ARG A 168 -5.37 -21.82 3.02
N ARG A 169 -5.83 -23.04 2.73
CA ARG A 169 -6.70 -23.83 3.62
C ARG A 169 -5.96 -24.30 4.87
N SER A 170 -4.72 -24.74 4.72
CA SER A 170 -3.96 -25.40 5.77
C SER A 170 -3.22 -24.44 6.71
N LEU A 171 -2.88 -23.23 6.25
CA LEU A 171 -2.02 -22.31 6.98
C LEU A 171 -2.74 -21.04 7.46
N PRO A 172 -2.25 -20.40 8.54
CA PRO A 172 -2.83 -19.18 9.11
C PRO A 172 -2.54 -17.92 8.29
N ILE A 173 -2.81 -17.95 6.97
CA ILE A 173 -2.45 -16.85 6.09
C ILE A 173 -3.37 -15.65 6.29
N ASN A 174 -2.80 -14.58 6.84
CA ASN A 174 -3.49 -13.34 7.18
C ASN A 174 -3.40 -12.28 6.08
N ARG A 175 -2.50 -12.44 5.09
CA ARG A 175 -2.27 -11.45 4.04
C ARG A 175 -2.03 -12.11 2.68
N LEU A 176 -2.76 -11.63 1.68
CA LEU A 176 -2.56 -11.92 0.26
C LEU A 176 -2.04 -10.68 -0.45
N SER A 177 -1.09 -10.85 -1.36
CA SER A 177 -0.60 -9.76 -2.20
C SER A 177 -0.44 -10.27 -3.63
N PHE A 178 -1.08 -9.57 -4.57
CA PHE A 178 -1.04 -9.87 -5.98
C PHE A 178 -0.52 -8.66 -6.74
N SER A 179 0.39 -8.89 -7.69
CA SER A 179 0.99 -7.83 -8.48
C SER A 179 1.08 -8.27 -9.95
N GLY A 180 0.45 -7.53 -10.85
CA GLY A 180 0.38 -7.84 -12.28
C GLY A 180 -0.41 -9.11 -12.62
N ILE A 181 -1.47 -9.41 -11.86
CA ILE A 181 -2.29 -10.62 -12.00
C ILE A 181 -3.77 -10.26 -12.18
N HIS A 182 -4.40 -10.77 -13.22
CA HIS A 182 -5.83 -10.59 -13.49
C HIS A 182 -6.61 -11.91 -13.33
N ASP A 183 -7.94 -11.82 -13.30
CA ASP A 183 -8.88 -12.95 -13.18
C ASP A 183 -8.63 -13.82 -11.93
N ILE A 184 -8.17 -13.20 -10.83
CA ILE A 184 -7.94 -13.90 -9.57
C ILE A 184 -9.28 -14.45 -9.07
N PRO A 185 -9.41 -15.76 -8.79
CA PRO A 185 -10.69 -16.33 -8.40
C PRO A 185 -11.06 -15.85 -6.99
N PRO A 186 -12.23 -15.22 -6.78
CA PRO A 186 -12.62 -14.65 -5.48
C PRO A 186 -12.62 -15.67 -4.33
N ILE A 187 -12.79 -16.97 -4.65
CA ILE A 187 -12.79 -18.06 -3.69
C ILE A 187 -11.50 -18.11 -2.85
N ILE A 188 -10.36 -17.68 -3.38
CA ILE A 188 -9.06 -17.65 -2.67
C ILE A 188 -9.08 -16.76 -1.42
N ALA A 189 -10.03 -15.83 -1.34
CA ALA A 189 -10.21 -14.91 -0.23
C ALA A 189 -11.51 -15.19 0.55
N SER A 190 -12.13 -16.35 0.35
CA SER A 190 -13.34 -16.73 1.08
C SER A 190 -13.06 -17.12 2.53
N ALA A 191 -14.06 -16.99 3.41
CA ALA A 191 -13.92 -17.38 4.81
C ALA A 191 -13.60 -18.88 4.99
N GLN A 192 -14.11 -19.72 4.08
CA GLN A 192 -13.89 -21.17 4.10
C GLN A 192 -12.45 -21.51 3.73
N GLU A 193 -11.94 -20.93 2.64
CA GLU A 193 -10.59 -21.17 2.16
C GLU A 193 -9.54 -20.50 3.04
N SER A 194 -9.93 -19.48 3.81
CA SER A 194 -8.99 -18.48 4.33
C SER A 194 -9.51 -17.75 5.57
N PRO A 195 -9.88 -18.46 6.65
CA PRO A 195 -10.58 -17.89 7.80
C PRO A 195 -9.77 -16.79 8.53
N GLN A 196 -8.45 -16.87 8.43
CA GLN A 196 -7.53 -15.94 9.08
C GLN A 196 -7.15 -14.74 8.21
N LEU A 197 -7.61 -14.67 6.95
CA LEU A 197 -7.29 -13.56 6.06
C LEU A 197 -7.83 -12.24 6.61
N ARG A 198 -6.97 -11.22 6.62
CA ARG A 198 -7.28 -9.87 7.09
C ARG A 198 -6.89 -8.80 6.09
N TYR A 199 -5.95 -9.07 5.19
CA TYR A 199 -5.43 -8.09 4.24
C TYR A 199 -5.31 -8.68 2.84
N ILE A 200 -5.73 -7.90 1.84
CA ILE A 200 -5.52 -8.18 0.42
C ILE A 200 -4.84 -6.95 -0.17
N ASP A 201 -3.68 -7.14 -0.80
CA ASP A 201 -3.00 -6.09 -1.56
C ASP A 201 -3.06 -6.40 -3.04
N LEU A 202 -3.38 -5.40 -3.84
CA LEU A 202 -3.40 -5.43 -5.29
C LEU A 202 -2.45 -4.36 -5.82
N GLU A 203 -1.61 -4.74 -6.77
CA GLU A 203 -0.78 -3.83 -7.55
C GLU A 203 -1.01 -4.15 -9.03
N GLU A 204 -1.80 -3.32 -9.70
CA GLU A 204 -2.22 -3.53 -11.08
C GLU A 204 -2.86 -4.92 -11.28
N SER A 205 -3.66 -5.34 -10.29
CA SER A 205 -4.23 -6.68 -10.18
C SER A 205 -5.74 -6.63 -10.01
N LYS A 206 -6.47 -7.65 -10.50
CA LYS A 206 -7.94 -7.71 -10.34
C LYS A 206 -8.46 -9.13 -10.14
N PHE A 207 -9.55 -9.25 -9.39
CA PHE A 207 -10.33 -10.48 -9.29
C PHE A 207 -11.18 -10.70 -10.53
N ALA A 208 -11.51 -11.96 -10.81
CA ALA A 208 -12.50 -12.31 -11.81
C ALA A 208 -13.87 -11.74 -11.40
N GLU A 209 -14.61 -11.23 -12.37
CA GLU A 209 -16.00 -10.81 -12.18
C GLU A 209 -16.88 -12.06 -12.07
N ASN A 210 -17.75 -12.11 -11.07
CA ASN A 210 -18.70 -13.20 -10.94
C ASN A 210 -19.83 -12.95 -11.92
N ASP A 211 -19.72 -13.48 -13.15
CA ASP A 211 -20.80 -13.47 -14.13
C ASP A 211 -21.97 -14.32 -13.63
N ALA A 212 -22.85 -13.70 -12.85
CA ALA A 212 -24.12 -14.30 -12.43
C ALA A 212 -25.12 -14.45 -13.61
N GLY A 213 -24.75 -14.06 -14.83
CA GLY A 213 -25.62 -14.05 -16.01
C GLY A 213 -25.52 -15.25 -16.96
N MET A 214 -24.53 -16.15 -16.82
CA MET A 214 -24.29 -17.22 -17.79
C MET A 214 -24.23 -18.64 -17.20
N ALA A 215 -24.33 -18.80 -15.87
CA ALA A 215 -24.25 -20.11 -15.20
C ALA A 215 -25.62 -20.81 -15.02
N ALA A 216 -26.62 -20.47 -15.84
CA ALA A 216 -27.88 -21.20 -15.92
C ALA A 216 -27.81 -22.18 -17.10
N GLU A 217 -26.94 -23.19 -17.00
CA GLU A 217 -26.98 -24.46 -17.74
C GLU A 217 -25.59 -25.12 -17.65
N THR A 218 -25.27 -25.71 -16.49
CA THR A 218 -24.42 -26.92 -16.46
C THR A 218 -24.45 -27.54 -15.06
N THR A 219 -25.06 -28.72 -15.07
CA THR A 219 -25.23 -29.77 -14.08
C THR A 219 -24.06 -29.97 -13.10
N ILE A 220 -24.42 -30.07 -11.81
CA ILE A 220 -23.68 -30.65 -10.67
C ILE A 220 -22.41 -29.88 -10.22
N SER A 221 -22.60 -28.93 -9.30
CA SER A 221 -21.53 -28.39 -8.44
C SER A 221 -21.93 -28.58 -6.96
N PRO A 222 -20.97 -28.90 -6.05
CA PRO A 222 -21.28 -29.24 -4.67
C PRO A 222 -21.81 -28.02 -3.89
N ALA A 223 -22.64 -28.32 -2.90
CA ALA A 223 -23.50 -27.39 -2.19
C ALA A 223 -22.82 -26.14 -1.59
N SER A 224 -23.37 -24.98 -1.96
CA SER A 224 -23.60 -23.76 -1.19
C SER A 224 -22.46 -23.18 -0.34
N VAL A 225 -21.60 -22.40 -0.99
CA VAL A 225 -21.20 -21.07 -0.46
C VAL A 225 -21.68 -20.03 -1.46
N THR A 226 -22.70 -19.27 -1.05
CA THR A 226 -23.36 -18.18 -1.78
C THR A 226 -22.36 -17.31 -2.55
N SER A 227 -22.37 -17.42 -3.88
CA SER A 227 -21.60 -16.61 -4.83
C SER A 227 -21.69 -15.10 -4.53
N GLY A 228 -22.85 -14.65 -4.07
CA GLY A 228 -23.11 -13.26 -3.64
C GLY A 228 -22.20 -12.72 -2.53
N ASN A 229 -21.51 -13.56 -1.76
CA ASN A 229 -20.64 -13.13 -0.65
C ASN A 229 -19.27 -12.63 -1.10
N LEU A 230 -18.82 -13.01 -2.31
CA LEU A 230 -17.49 -12.68 -2.84
C LEU A 230 -17.55 -11.70 -4.02
N ASN A 231 -18.74 -11.37 -4.51
CA ASN A 231 -18.96 -10.39 -5.58
C ASN A 231 -18.28 -9.03 -5.31
N LEU A 232 -18.09 -8.67 -4.03
CA LEU A 232 -17.41 -7.43 -3.62
C LEU A 232 -15.95 -7.36 -4.09
N LEU A 233 -15.27 -8.51 -4.23
CA LEU A 233 -13.84 -8.54 -4.56
C LEU A 233 -13.57 -8.17 -6.02
N GLY A 234 -14.53 -8.43 -6.92
CA GLY A 234 -14.45 -8.02 -8.33
C GLY A 234 -14.43 -6.50 -8.51
N ASN A 235 -15.04 -5.76 -7.58
CA ASN A 235 -15.15 -4.29 -7.63
C ASN A 235 -14.03 -3.58 -6.87
N LEU A 236 -12.99 -4.28 -6.42
CA LEU A 236 -11.83 -3.62 -5.81
C LEU A 236 -11.04 -2.87 -6.90
N PRO A 237 -10.62 -1.62 -6.65
CA PRO A 237 -9.64 -0.95 -7.50
C PRO A 237 -8.35 -1.77 -7.67
N THR A 238 -7.69 -1.60 -8.81
CA THR A 238 -6.56 -2.45 -9.20
C THR A 238 -5.27 -2.20 -8.42
N VAL A 239 -5.17 -1.04 -7.76
CA VAL A 239 -4.04 -0.66 -6.91
C VAL A 239 -4.53 -0.29 -5.51
N GLY A 240 -4.18 -1.08 -4.50
CA GLY A 240 -4.54 -0.78 -3.12
C GLY A 240 -4.35 -1.92 -2.12
N SER A 241 -4.52 -1.61 -0.85
CA SER A 241 -4.56 -2.52 0.29
C SER A 241 -5.93 -2.47 0.95
N TYR A 242 -6.53 -3.64 1.12
CA TYR A 242 -7.90 -3.81 1.60
C TYR A 242 -7.90 -4.62 2.88
N LYS A 243 -8.47 -4.06 3.94
CA LYS A 243 -8.65 -4.78 5.21
C LYS A 243 -10.02 -5.42 5.25
N ILE A 244 -10.03 -6.73 5.44
CA ILE A 244 -11.24 -7.53 5.48
C ILE A 244 -11.49 -8.13 6.87
N ARG A 245 -12.75 -8.44 7.14
CA ARG A 245 -13.19 -9.28 8.25
C ARG A 245 -14.30 -10.19 7.77
N TYR A 246 -14.33 -11.39 8.32
CA TYR A 246 -15.46 -12.28 8.14
C TYR A 246 -16.47 -12.06 9.26
N THR A 247 -17.75 -12.12 8.90
CA THR A 247 -18.85 -12.23 9.86
C THR A 247 -19.00 -13.67 10.35
N SER A 248 -19.81 -13.87 11.39
CA SER A 248 -20.11 -15.20 11.93
C SER A 248 -20.76 -16.14 10.90
N ASP A 249 -21.49 -15.59 9.93
CA ASP A 249 -22.08 -16.30 8.78
C ASP A 249 -21.13 -16.41 7.57
N GLY A 250 -19.83 -16.14 7.75
CA GLY A 250 -18.80 -16.34 6.72
C GLY A 250 -18.78 -15.30 5.60
N ARG A 251 -19.55 -14.21 5.69
CA ARG A 251 -19.56 -13.14 4.68
C ARG A 251 -18.34 -12.23 4.82
N THR A 252 -17.80 -11.80 3.69
CA THR A 252 -16.69 -10.85 3.64
C THR A 252 -17.20 -9.43 3.88
N ARG A 253 -16.57 -8.72 4.82
CA ARG A 253 -16.75 -7.28 5.06
C ARG A 253 -15.45 -6.55 4.83
N ILE A 254 -15.50 -5.47 4.06
CA ILE A 254 -14.38 -4.56 3.86
C ILE A 254 -14.46 -3.49 4.95
N VAL A 255 -13.48 -3.50 5.85
CA VAL A 255 -13.42 -2.61 7.01
C VAL A 255 -12.50 -1.43 6.75
N GLY A 256 -11.61 -1.54 5.77
CA GLY A 256 -10.77 -0.42 5.37
C GLY A 256 -10.23 -0.56 3.97
N ILE A 257 -10.07 0.59 3.33
CA ILE A 257 -9.59 0.73 1.95
C ILE A 257 -8.44 1.73 1.97
N ASP A 258 -7.31 1.34 1.40
CA ASP A 258 -6.18 2.20 1.09
C ASP A 258 -5.81 2.01 -0.37
N SER A 259 -6.26 2.89 -1.26
CA SER A 259 -6.20 2.64 -2.71
C SER A 259 -5.62 3.82 -3.47
N THR A 260 -4.92 3.53 -4.56
CA THR A 260 -4.50 4.53 -5.54
C THR A 260 -5.40 4.42 -6.76
N ILE A 261 -6.12 5.49 -7.08
CA ILE A 261 -7.02 5.59 -8.22
C ILE A 261 -6.27 6.31 -9.33
N GLN A 262 -5.85 5.55 -10.34
CA GLN A 262 -5.09 6.08 -11.49
C GLN A 262 -5.96 6.19 -12.74
N LEU A 263 -6.90 5.27 -12.89
CA LEU A 263 -7.74 5.11 -14.08
C LEU A 263 -9.21 5.42 -13.77
N PHE A 264 -9.96 5.81 -14.79
CA PHE A 264 -11.41 6.02 -14.69
C PHE A 264 -12.13 4.74 -14.23
N ASP A 265 -11.72 3.57 -14.74
CA ASP A 265 -12.28 2.27 -14.36
C ASP A 265 -12.09 1.97 -12.86
N ASP A 266 -10.95 2.34 -12.26
CA ASP A 266 -10.72 2.19 -10.83
C ASP A 266 -11.69 3.05 -10.02
N ALA A 267 -12.01 4.25 -10.52
CA ALA A 267 -12.95 5.18 -9.91
C ALA A 267 -14.39 4.62 -9.99
N GLN A 268 -14.78 4.06 -11.12
CA GLN A 268 -16.07 3.37 -11.28
C GLN A 268 -16.18 2.16 -10.35
N ARG A 269 -15.14 1.31 -10.29
CA ARG A 269 -15.06 0.16 -9.38
C ARG A 269 -15.23 0.60 -7.93
N LEU A 270 -14.53 1.66 -7.52
CA LEU A 270 -14.66 2.25 -6.19
C LEU A 270 -16.10 2.71 -5.90
N ASN A 271 -16.75 3.39 -6.85
CA ASN A 271 -18.14 3.82 -6.69
C ASN A 271 -19.12 2.65 -6.57
N GLN A 272 -18.97 1.62 -7.39
CA GLN A 272 -19.79 0.42 -7.32
C GLN A 272 -19.59 -0.28 -5.97
N LEU A 273 -18.34 -0.38 -5.51
CA LEU A 273 -17.99 -0.95 -4.21
C LEU A 273 -18.64 -0.18 -3.05
N LEU A 274 -18.62 1.15 -3.11
CA LEU A 274 -19.18 2.02 -2.08
C LEU A 274 -20.68 2.24 -2.21
N SER A 275 -21.30 1.83 -3.31
CA SER A 275 -22.76 1.76 -3.43
C SER A 275 -23.33 0.53 -2.71
N ASP A 276 -22.49 -0.49 -2.44
CA ASP A 276 -22.91 -1.67 -1.69
C ASP A 276 -23.06 -1.35 -0.19
N GLU A 277 -24.28 -1.54 0.33
CA GLU A 277 -24.63 -1.26 1.72
C GLU A 277 -23.81 -2.08 2.73
N ARG A 278 -23.33 -3.28 2.34
CA ARG A 278 -22.48 -4.12 3.19
C ARG A 278 -21.11 -3.49 3.39
N VAL A 279 -20.60 -2.79 2.38
CA VAL A 279 -19.35 -2.02 2.48
C VAL A 279 -19.60 -0.76 3.29
N ARG A 280 -20.57 0.07 2.91
CA ARG A 280 -20.92 1.33 3.60
C ARG A 280 -21.14 1.17 5.10
N SER A 281 -21.90 0.15 5.50
CA SER A 281 -22.23 -0.11 6.91
C SER A 281 -21.06 -0.67 7.73
N SER A 282 -19.99 -1.17 7.09
CA SER A 282 -18.86 -1.83 7.77
C SER A 282 -17.53 -1.08 7.69
N LEU A 283 -17.37 -0.19 6.71
CA LEU A 283 -16.18 0.59 6.45
C LEU A 283 -15.84 1.50 7.64
N ARG A 284 -14.59 1.45 8.11
CA ARG A 284 -14.09 2.25 9.23
C ARG A 284 -13.05 3.28 8.81
N TYR A 285 -12.28 3.00 7.77
CA TYR A 285 -11.31 3.94 7.27
C TYR A 285 -11.18 3.88 5.76
N CYS A 286 -10.96 5.04 5.16
CA CYS A 286 -10.72 5.20 3.75
C CYS A 286 -9.51 6.10 3.54
N ASN A 287 -8.55 5.62 2.75
CA ASN A 287 -7.42 6.39 2.25
C ASN A 287 -7.38 6.25 0.74
N TRP A 288 -7.51 7.35 0.02
CA TRP A 288 -7.46 7.34 -1.44
C TRP A 288 -6.40 8.27 -1.94
N THR A 289 -5.63 7.80 -2.90
CA THR A 289 -4.67 8.63 -3.63
C THR A 289 -5.12 8.71 -5.08
N PHE A 290 -5.51 9.89 -5.54
CA PHE A 290 -5.81 10.15 -6.94
C PHE A 290 -4.54 10.64 -7.62
N SER A 291 -4.12 9.96 -8.68
CA SER A 291 -2.96 10.40 -9.47
C SER A 291 -3.40 10.97 -10.82
N ASP A 292 -2.91 12.18 -11.11
CA ASP A 292 -2.72 12.73 -12.46
C ASP A 292 -3.96 13.15 -13.26
N THR A 293 -5.08 12.42 -13.17
CA THR A 293 -6.33 12.78 -13.83
C THR A 293 -7.35 13.29 -12.80
N HIS A 294 -8.06 14.37 -13.15
CA HIS A 294 -9.13 14.96 -12.33
C HIS A 294 -10.47 14.22 -12.51
N GLU A 295 -10.66 13.54 -13.66
CA GLU A 295 -11.85 12.74 -13.97
C GLU A 295 -12.19 11.69 -12.89
N PRO A 296 -11.24 10.87 -12.39
CA PRO A 296 -11.52 9.93 -11.32
C PRO A 296 -12.02 10.58 -10.02
N PHE A 297 -11.53 11.77 -9.69
CA PHE A 297 -11.97 12.47 -8.48
C PHE A 297 -13.41 12.96 -8.61
N PHE A 298 -13.83 13.40 -9.80
CA PHE A 298 -15.23 13.80 -10.03
C PHE A 298 -16.23 12.68 -9.81
N THR A 299 -15.84 11.44 -10.13
CA THR A 299 -16.73 10.29 -9.89
C THR A 299 -17.00 10.08 -8.39
N THR A 300 -16.15 10.60 -7.49
CA THR A 300 -16.38 10.50 -6.04
C THR A 300 -17.45 11.43 -5.51
N LYS A 301 -17.92 12.42 -6.30
CA LYS A 301 -19.03 13.30 -5.91
C LYS A 301 -20.33 12.54 -5.63
N ALA A 302 -20.48 11.34 -6.18
CA ALA A 302 -21.65 10.49 -5.95
C ALA A 302 -21.60 9.74 -4.59
N ILE A 303 -20.47 9.77 -3.88
CA ILE A 303 -20.29 8.97 -2.66
C ILE A 303 -20.84 9.73 -1.46
N ASP A 304 -21.99 9.29 -0.97
CA ASP A 304 -22.57 9.79 0.28
C ASP A 304 -21.89 9.15 1.50
N PHE A 305 -20.75 9.71 1.92
CA PHE A 305 -20.09 9.32 3.18
C PHE A 305 -20.94 9.54 4.42
N GLY A 306 -21.94 10.41 4.35
CA GLY A 306 -22.89 10.68 5.41
C GLY A 306 -23.76 9.49 5.77
N THR A 307 -23.83 8.48 4.92
CA THR A 307 -24.49 7.19 5.21
C THR A 307 -23.59 6.16 5.86
N MET A 308 -22.26 6.36 5.86
CA MET A 308 -21.29 5.40 6.36
C MET A 308 -21.13 5.52 7.88
N VAL A 309 -22.10 5.00 8.63
CA VAL A 309 -22.23 5.16 10.10
C VAL A 309 -20.96 4.74 10.88
N ARG A 310 -20.18 3.79 10.35
CA ARG A 310 -18.95 3.30 11.01
C ARG A 310 -17.67 3.99 10.56
N LEU A 311 -17.72 4.88 9.58
CA LEU A 311 -16.55 5.58 9.07
C LEU A 311 -15.95 6.45 10.17
N ARG A 312 -14.69 6.20 10.48
CA ARG A 312 -13.92 6.91 11.52
C ARG A 312 -12.92 7.87 10.88
N LYS A 313 -12.18 7.40 9.87
CA LYS A 313 -11.13 8.19 9.23
C LYS A 313 -11.36 8.25 7.72
N LEU A 314 -11.35 9.45 7.16
CA LEU A 314 -11.33 9.70 5.73
C LEU A 314 -10.04 10.45 5.38
N SER A 315 -9.29 9.93 4.41
CA SER A 315 -8.04 10.50 3.93
C SER A 315 -8.07 10.53 2.41
N ILE A 316 -7.88 11.70 1.81
CA ILE A 316 -7.85 11.90 0.36
C ILE A 316 -6.57 12.62 0.02
N VAL A 317 -5.80 12.03 -0.88
CA VAL A 317 -4.56 12.57 -1.41
C VAL A 317 -4.77 12.81 -2.90
N LEU A 318 -4.58 14.05 -3.33
CA LEU A 318 -4.70 14.47 -4.73
C LEU A 318 -3.31 14.78 -5.24
N CYS A 319 -2.83 14.09 -6.27
CA CYS A 319 -1.53 14.33 -6.87
C CYS A 319 -1.70 15.02 -8.23
N ILE A 320 -1.26 16.29 -8.33
CA ILE A 320 -1.27 17.08 -9.57
C ILE A 320 0.13 17.09 -10.20
N GLY A 321 0.21 16.86 -11.52
CA GLY A 321 1.36 17.21 -12.35
C GLY A 321 2.34 16.05 -12.63
N LEU A 322 1.83 14.85 -12.95
CA LEU A 322 2.65 13.67 -13.26
C LEU A 322 2.84 13.41 -14.76
N TYR A 323 1.84 13.73 -15.60
CA TYR A 323 1.94 13.59 -17.05
C TYR A 323 2.31 14.92 -17.71
N GLN A 324 3.60 15.13 -17.95
CA GLN A 324 4.03 15.95 -19.09
C GLN A 324 4.67 15.02 -20.12
N ARG A 325 3.94 14.74 -21.20
CA ARG A 325 4.49 14.18 -22.43
C ARG A 325 5.47 15.22 -22.98
N HIS A 326 6.76 14.92 -23.00
CA HIS A 326 7.85 15.80 -23.49
C HIS A 326 7.78 16.06 -25.01
N GLY A 327 6.72 16.72 -25.50
CA GLY A 327 6.42 16.73 -26.94
C GLY A 327 6.01 18.05 -27.61
N THR A 328 5.80 19.15 -26.89
CA THR A 328 5.32 20.40 -27.52
C THR A 328 6.18 21.62 -27.16
N THR A 329 6.08 22.67 -27.96
CA THR A 329 6.97 23.84 -27.95
C THR A 329 6.82 24.70 -26.68
N ARG A 330 7.94 25.31 -26.26
CA ARG A 330 8.16 26.00 -24.98
C ARG A 330 7.10 27.06 -24.61
N ASP A 331 6.57 27.79 -25.59
CA ASP A 331 5.61 28.87 -25.33
C ASP A 331 4.16 28.37 -25.22
N ALA A 332 3.78 27.34 -26.00
CA ALA A 332 2.47 26.68 -25.88
C ALA A 332 2.34 25.94 -24.55
N ILE A 333 3.41 25.28 -24.09
CA ILE A 333 3.47 24.64 -22.76
C ILE A 333 3.17 25.67 -21.67
N THR A 334 3.67 26.90 -21.77
CA THR A 334 3.56 27.87 -20.67
C THR A 334 2.14 28.44 -20.53
N SER A 335 1.39 28.63 -21.62
CA SER A 335 0.01 29.13 -21.58
C SER A 335 -1.02 28.03 -21.31
N GLU A 336 -0.86 26.86 -21.92
CA GLU A 336 -1.77 25.71 -21.74
C GLU A 336 -1.65 25.15 -20.32
N MET A 337 -0.44 25.05 -19.78
CA MET A 337 -0.20 24.65 -18.38
C MET A 337 -0.78 25.64 -17.36
N ARG A 338 -0.90 26.94 -17.70
CA ARG A 338 -1.51 27.94 -16.82
C ARG A 338 -3.01 27.70 -16.68
N VAL A 339 -3.73 27.64 -17.81
CA VAL A 339 -5.18 27.44 -17.82
C VAL A 339 -5.53 26.11 -17.17
N ASP A 340 -4.76 25.06 -17.46
CA ASP A 340 -4.92 23.75 -16.86
C ASP A 340 -4.76 23.76 -15.33
N ILE A 341 -3.77 24.47 -14.79
CA ILE A 341 -3.53 24.48 -13.34
C ILE A 341 -4.65 25.24 -12.60
N TYR A 342 -5.12 26.38 -13.13
CA TYR A 342 -6.23 27.13 -12.53
C TYR A 342 -7.54 26.35 -12.54
N GLN A 343 -7.90 25.79 -13.70
CA GLN A 343 -9.09 24.95 -13.82
C GLN A 343 -9.01 23.76 -12.86
N ARG A 344 -7.84 23.12 -12.73
CA ARG A 344 -7.60 22.04 -11.78
C ARG A 344 -7.80 22.46 -10.32
N TYR A 345 -7.47 23.69 -9.91
CA TYR A 345 -7.69 24.14 -8.52
C TYR A 345 -9.17 24.45 -8.23
N GLU A 346 -9.92 24.99 -9.20
CA GLU A 346 -11.37 25.15 -9.08
C GLU A 346 -12.05 23.79 -8.99
N ASP A 347 -11.71 22.86 -9.88
CA ASP A 347 -12.22 21.49 -9.90
C ASP A 347 -11.99 20.77 -8.56
N ILE A 348 -10.79 20.93 -7.99
CA ILE A 348 -10.45 20.37 -6.68
C ILE A 348 -11.26 21.03 -5.56
N THR A 349 -11.38 22.36 -5.59
CA THR A 349 -12.19 23.10 -4.63
C THR A 349 -13.64 22.63 -4.66
N ASP A 350 -14.21 22.47 -5.85
CA ASP A 350 -15.60 22.06 -6.05
C ASP A 350 -15.84 20.62 -5.62
N ALA A 351 -14.92 19.71 -5.92
CA ALA A 351 -15.05 18.32 -5.50
C ALA A 351 -14.81 18.15 -3.99
N VAL A 352 -13.90 18.91 -3.37
CA VAL A 352 -13.79 18.95 -1.90
C VAL A 352 -15.03 19.57 -1.26
N ASN A 353 -15.59 20.64 -1.81
CA ASN A 353 -16.84 21.22 -1.32
C ASN A 353 -18.01 20.24 -1.48
N SER A 354 -18.09 19.53 -2.61
CA SER A 354 -19.08 18.47 -2.81
C SER A 354 -18.96 17.38 -1.74
N LEU A 355 -17.73 16.97 -1.41
CA LEU A 355 -17.48 16.00 -0.34
C LEU A 355 -17.89 16.53 1.04
N ILE A 356 -17.60 17.80 1.32
CA ILE A 356 -18.03 18.48 2.55
C ILE A 356 -19.56 18.53 2.60
N ASP A 357 -20.22 18.86 1.49
CA ASP A 357 -21.68 18.90 1.39
C ASP A 357 -22.30 17.51 1.58
N CYS A 358 -21.74 16.45 0.98
CA CYS A 358 -22.17 15.06 1.22
C CYS A 358 -22.04 14.68 2.71
N LEU A 359 -20.93 15.04 3.35
CA LEU A 359 -20.75 14.82 4.78
C LEU A 359 -21.72 15.66 5.63
N TYR A 360 -22.00 16.89 5.20
CA TYR A 360 -22.86 17.83 5.92
C TYR A 360 -24.34 17.46 5.79
N TYR A 361 -24.85 17.15 4.60
CA TYR A 361 -26.27 16.83 4.37
C TYR A 361 -26.61 15.36 4.63
N GLY A 362 -25.60 14.50 4.83
CA GLY A 362 -25.76 13.11 5.23
C GLY A 362 -26.70 12.91 6.41
N ASN A 363 -27.58 11.92 6.31
CA ASN A 363 -28.64 11.63 7.28
C ASN A 363 -28.16 11.03 8.62
N SER A 364 -26.86 10.77 8.81
CA SER A 364 -26.43 9.95 9.95
C SER A 364 -25.45 10.63 10.91
N LYS A 365 -25.57 10.16 12.16
CA LYS A 365 -24.66 10.28 13.30
C LYS A 365 -23.26 9.73 12.92
N SER A 366 -22.61 10.38 11.96
CA SER A 366 -21.32 9.97 11.44
C SER A 366 -20.33 9.89 12.59
N ALA A 367 -19.72 8.71 12.75
CA ALA A 367 -18.77 8.44 13.81
C ALA A 367 -17.34 8.92 13.44
N LEU A 368 -17.27 9.73 12.38
CA LEU A 368 -16.08 10.31 11.78
C LEU A 368 -15.40 11.25 12.77
N TRP A 369 -14.16 10.93 13.11
CA TRP A 369 -13.34 11.72 14.03
C TRP A 369 -12.20 12.43 13.31
N ALA A 370 -11.79 11.96 12.13
CA ALA A 370 -10.67 12.51 11.37
C ALA A 370 -10.97 12.61 9.86
N ILE A 371 -10.75 13.80 9.30
CA ILE A 371 -10.73 14.06 7.86
C ILE A 371 -9.37 14.66 7.49
N ASN A 372 -8.65 14.00 6.60
CA ASN A 372 -7.37 14.45 6.09
C ASN A 372 -7.48 14.66 4.58
N ILE A 373 -7.19 15.86 4.10
CA ILE A 373 -7.12 16.15 2.67
C ILE A 373 -5.71 16.63 2.40
N THR A 374 -5.00 15.97 1.48
CA THR A 374 -3.63 16.32 1.09
C THR A 374 -3.59 16.61 -0.39
N LEU A 375 -3.13 17.80 -0.74
CA LEU A 375 -2.89 18.21 -2.11
C LEU A 375 -1.39 18.17 -2.40
N ASN A 376 -0.96 17.20 -3.19
CA ASN A 376 0.42 17.04 -3.63
C ASN A 376 0.58 17.60 -5.05
N VAL A 377 1.10 18.82 -5.17
CA VAL A 377 1.49 19.42 -6.45
C VAL A 377 2.95 19.05 -6.70
N LYS A 378 3.24 18.10 -7.60
CA LYS A 378 4.61 17.56 -7.72
C LYS A 378 5.59 18.54 -8.35
N HIS A 379 5.18 19.27 -9.37
CA HIS A 379 6.07 20.18 -10.10
C HIS A 379 5.35 21.49 -10.46
N VAL A 380 5.80 22.58 -9.85
CA VAL A 380 5.52 23.95 -10.34
C VAL A 380 6.81 24.47 -10.95
N LEU A 381 6.78 24.73 -12.27
CA LEU A 381 7.87 25.41 -12.97
C LEU A 381 7.80 26.91 -12.65
N TYR A 382 8.91 27.49 -12.19
CA TYR A 382 9.03 28.94 -12.01
C TYR A 382 10.14 29.47 -12.92
N LYS A 383 9.83 30.51 -13.72
CA LYS A 383 10.83 31.23 -14.51
C LYS A 383 11.66 32.07 -13.54
N GLY A 384 12.99 32.07 -13.71
CA GLY A 384 13.97 32.74 -12.84
C GLY A 384 13.86 34.28 -12.69
N THR A 385 12.78 34.88 -13.17
CA THR A 385 12.42 36.27 -12.88
C THR A 385 11.52 36.28 -11.64
N SER A 386 11.76 37.21 -10.71
CA SER A 386 11.12 37.37 -9.38
C SER A 386 9.58 37.43 -9.34
N THR A 387 8.90 37.22 -10.46
CA THR A 387 7.46 37.16 -10.61
C THR A 387 7.06 35.69 -10.74
N PHE A 388 6.71 35.09 -9.60
CA PHE A 388 5.72 34.02 -9.63
C PHE A 388 4.49 34.62 -10.32
N ASP A 389 4.04 34.06 -11.45
CA ASP A 389 2.67 34.35 -11.88
C ASP A 389 1.78 33.91 -10.71
N PRO A 390 0.98 34.81 -10.13
CA PRO A 390 0.36 34.58 -8.83
C PRO A 390 -0.64 33.45 -8.96
N VAL A 391 -0.24 32.24 -8.57
CA VAL A 391 -1.15 31.10 -8.45
C VAL A 391 -2.21 31.50 -7.43
N ASP A 392 -3.40 31.81 -7.93
CA ASP A 392 -4.53 32.21 -7.12
C ASP A 392 -5.13 30.99 -6.40
N PHE A 393 -4.89 30.92 -5.10
CA PHE A 393 -5.47 29.93 -4.20
C PHE A 393 -6.81 30.40 -3.61
N SER A 394 -7.41 31.49 -4.11
CA SER A 394 -8.68 32.03 -3.62
C SER A 394 -9.81 30.99 -3.62
N SER A 395 -9.82 30.07 -4.58
CA SER A 395 -10.80 28.97 -4.61
C SER A 395 -10.71 28.11 -3.33
N LEU A 396 -9.52 27.87 -2.77
CA LEU A 396 -9.37 27.15 -1.50
C LEU A 396 -9.94 27.92 -0.30
N GLN A 397 -10.13 29.24 -0.37
CA GLN A 397 -10.82 30.02 0.67
C GLN A 397 -12.31 29.63 0.77
N LYS A 398 -12.89 29.04 -0.29
CA LYS A 398 -14.29 28.60 -0.33
C LYS A 398 -14.53 27.31 0.45
N LEU A 399 -13.49 26.64 0.96
CA LEU A 399 -13.61 25.37 1.68
C LEU A 399 -14.45 25.51 2.97
N ARG A 400 -15.62 24.88 2.99
CA ARG A 400 -16.63 25.00 4.06
C ARG A 400 -16.42 24.03 5.23
N ILE A 401 -15.22 23.97 5.81
CA ILE A 401 -14.91 23.03 6.89
C ILE A 401 -15.56 23.43 8.23
N ASP A 402 -15.67 24.73 8.51
CA ASP A 402 -16.24 25.24 9.77
C ASP A 402 -17.72 24.84 9.98
N PRO A 403 -18.63 24.94 8.98
CA PRO A 403 -19.98 24.40 9.08
C PRO A 403 -20.03 22.91 9.42
N LEU A 404 -19.13 22.11 8.86
CA LEU A 404 -19.09 20.66 9.10
C LEU A 404 -18.80 20.34 10.57
N ARG A 405 -17.85 21.03 11.19
CA ARG A 405 -17.54 20.86 12.62
C ARG A 405 -18.68 21.30 13.55
N LYS A 406 -19.40 22.36 13.17
CA LYS A 406 -20.58 22.82 13.95
C LYS A 406 -21.70 21.78 13.95
N LYS A 407 -21.94 21.12 12.81
CA LYS A 407 -22.99 20.09 12.68
C LYS A 407 -22.58 18.74 13.24
N HIS A 408 -21.30 18.38 13.12
CA HIS A 408 -20.76 17.09 13.56
C HIS A 408 -19.66 17.27 14.63
N PRO A 409 -20.02 17.45 15.91
CA PRO A 409 -19.06 17.72 16.98
C PRO A 409 -18.11 16.55 17.28
N LEU A 410 -18.38 15.35 16.74
CA LEU A 410 -17.50 14.18 16.87
C LEU A 410 -16.23 14.28 15.99
N ILE A 411 -16.19 15.20 15.03
CA ILE A 411 -15.00 15.45 14.21
C ILE A 411 -13.97 16.19 15.07
N GLN A 412 -13.02 15.43 15.62
CA GLN A 412 -11.96 15.95 16.50
C GLN A 412 -10.76 16.48 15.71
N ALA A 413 -10.53 15.95 14.51
CA ALA A 413 -9.40 16.32 13.66
C ALA A 413 -9.87 16.61 12.23
N THR A 414 -9.48 17.78 11.73
CA THR A 414 -9.53 18.09 10.29
C THR A 414 -8.19 18.65 9.90
N GLN A 415 -7.53 17.99 8.98
CA GLN A 415 -6.22 18.39 8.48
C GLN A 415 -6.33 18.62 6.97
N PHE A 416 -5.93 19.82 6.54
CA PHE A 416 -5.69 20.11 5.15
C PHE A 416 -4.19 20.33 4.98
N CYS A 417 -3.56 19.53 4.13
CA CYS A 417 -2.16 19.62 3.78
C CYS A 417 -2.02 20.01 2.32
N MET A 418 -1.06 20.87 2.02
CA MET A 418 -0.66 21.19 0.66
C MET A 418 0.85 21.06 0.54
N ASN A 419 1.29 20.10 -0.27
CA ASN A 419 2.69 19.86 -0.57
C ASN A 419 2.95 20.34 -1.98
N ILE A 420 3.89 21.27 -2.15
CA ILE A 420 4.25 21.85 -3.45
C ILE A 420 5.72 21.54 -3.71
N GLY A 421 5.99 20.72 -4.72
CA GLY A 421 7.32 20.51 -5.28
C GLY A 421 7.66 21.63 -6.25
N LEU A 422 8.76 22.33 -5.97
CA LEU A 422 9.30 23.39 -6.81
C LEU A 422 10.42 22.79 -7.69
N MET A 423 10.30 22.92 -9.01
CA MET A 423 11.38 22.58 -9.94
C MET A 423 12.01 23.84 -10.51
N ARG A 424 13.34 23.90 -10.47
CA ARG A 424 14.12 25.05 -10.96
C ARG A 424 14.15 25.07 -12.49
N ASP A 425 13.71 26.16 -13.12
CA ASP A 425 14.13 26.51 -14.49
C ASP A 425 15.37 27.42 -14.36
N HIS A 426 16.55 26.79 -14.37
CA HIS A 426 17.89 27.41 -14.48
C HIS A 426 18.27 28.62 -13.57
N SER A 427 17.63 28.83 -12.42
CA SER A 427 17.93 29.96 -11.52
C SER A 427 18.63 29.56 -10.20
N GLY A 428 19.37 30.51 -9.60
CA GLY A 428 20.17 30.33 -8.38
C GLY A 428 19.37 30.11 -7.09
N PRO A 429 20.01 29.64 -6.00
CA PRO A 429 19.35 29.23 -4.74
C PRO A 429 18.62 30.36 -3.98
N GLU A 430 19.02 31.63 -4.16
CA GLU A 430 18.39 32.77 -3.47
C GLU A 430 16.95 33.05 -3.94
N VAL A 431 16.65 32.79 -5.22
CA VAL A 431 15.31 32.96 -5.81
C VAL A 431 14.33 31.94 -5.21
N GLN A 432 14.81 30.73 -4.87
CA GLN A 432 13.98 29.65 -4.34
C GLN A 432 13.41 29.96 -2.95
N LEU A 433 14.22 30.53 -2.04
CA LEU A 433 13.78 30.89 -0.68
C LEU A 433 12.76 32.04 -0.69
N SER A 434 12.93 33.01 -1.59
CA SER A 434 11.99 34.12 -1.76
C SER A 434 10.62 33.64 -2.27
N VAL A 435 10.64 32.76 -3.28
CA VAL A 435 9.45 32.11 -3.85
C VAL A 435 8.73 31.26 -2.81
N GLU A 436 9.46 30.50 -2.00
CA GLU A 436 8.88 29.69 -0.91
C GLU A 436 8.14 30.56 0.10
N LYS A 437 8.76 31.66 0.55
CA LYS A 437 8.15 32.59 1.51
C LYS A 437 6.89 33.23 0.93
N MET A 438 6.89 33.55 -0.35
CA MET A 438 5.73 34.08 -1.07
C MET A 438 4.59 33.05 -1.15
N LEU A 439 4.88 31.82 -1.55
CA LEU A 439 3.89 30.73 -1.61
C LEU A 439 3.31 30.40 -0.23
N ARG A 440 4.16 30.32 0.80
CA ARG A 440 3.70 30.09 2.18
C ARG A 440 2.74 31.20 2.63
N LYS A 441 3.04 32.46 2.30
CA LYS A 441 2.16 33.59 2.59
C LYS A 441 0.82 33.46 1.85
N LEU A 442 0.84 33.19 0.55
CA LEU A 442 -0.37 33.03 -0.26
C LEU A 442 -1.28 31.90 0.26
N ILE A 443 -0.70 30.75 0.61
CA ILE A 443 -1.43 29.61 1.18
C ILE A 443 -1.97 29.97 2.56
N THR A 444 -1.17 30.59 3.42
CA THR A 444 -1.62 31.00 4.76
C THR A 444 -2.74 32.03 4.69
N ASP A 445 -2.66 32.97 3.75
CA ASP A 445 -3.71 33.97 3.50
C ASP A 445 -4.99 33.30 2.96
N ALA A 446 -4.87 32.25 2.13
CA ALA A 446 -6.00 31.46 1.66
C ALA A 446 -6.67 30.62 2.78
N PHE A 447 -5.93 30.19 3.79
CA PHE A 447 -6.43 29.34 4.89
C PHE A 447 -6.67 30.10 6.20
N ARG A 448 -6.93 31.42 6.15
CA ARG A 448 -7.02 32.37 7.29
C ARG A 448 -7.97 32.02 8.47
N ARG A 449 -8.53 30.81 8.56
CA ARG A 449 -9.33 30.31 9.68
C ARG A 449 -8.74 29.00 10.23
N ARG A 450 -8.15 29.05 11.44
CA ARG A 450 -7.84 27.97 12.40
C ARG A 450 -7.71 26.52 11.84
N HIS A 451 -6.89 26.30 10.82
CA HIS A 451 -6.50 24.97 10.38
C HIS A 451 -5.00 24.76 10.61
N LEU A 452 -4.63 23.57 11.12
CA LEU A 452 -3.25 23.22 11.39
C LEU A 452 -2.59 22.87 10.04
N ILE A 453 -1.91 23.84 9.44
CA ILE A 453 -1.17 23.66 8.18
C ILE A 453 0.18 23.04 8.55
N SER A 454 0.40 21.78 8.15
CA SER A 454 1.71 21.14 8.21
C SER A 454 2.29 21.12 6.79
N MET A 455 3.38 21.85 6.57
CA MET A 455 4.20 21.76 5.35
C MET A 455 5.42 20.89 5.66
N GLU A 456 5.55 19.74 5.00
CA GLU A 456 6.75 18.90 5.05
C GLU A 456 7.50 18.99 3.71
N HIS A 457 8.83 19.12 3.76
CA HIS A 457 9.71 19.26 2.60
C HIS A 457 10.40 17.94 2.26
N THR A 458 10.51 17.63 0.96
CA THR A 458 11.48 16.67 0.44
C THR A 458 12.44 17.39 -0.52
N LEU A 459 13.69 17.53 -0.12
CA LEU A 459 14.77 18.08 -0.96
C LEU A 459 15.29 16.98 -1.89
N ASN A 460 15.00 17.06 -3.19
CA ASN A 460 15.70 16.25 -4.20
C ASN A 460 16.70 17.13 -4.96
N ALA A 461 17.98 16.97 -4.65
CA ALA A 461 19.08 17.65 -5.35
C ALA A 461 19.63 16.85 -6.54
N ASP A 462 19.13 15.63 -6.83
CA ASP A 462 19.63 14.82 -7.93
C ASP A 462 18.52 14.24 -8.81
N ASN A 463 18.72 14.35 -10.12
CA ASN A 463 17.86 13.84 -11.20
C ASN A 463 17.71 12.30 -11.15
N LYS A 464 16.89 11.79 -10.22
CA LYS A 464 16.19 10.50 -10.32
C LYS A 464 14.80 10.61 -9.69
N PRO A 465 13.74 10.07 -10.31
CA PRO A 465 12.41 10.08 -9.74
C PRO A 465 12.37 9.15 -8.51
N GLN A 466 12.46 9.73 -7.31
CA GLN A 466 12.13 9.03 -6.07
C GLN A 466 10.74 9.47 -5.62
N CYS A 467 9.76 8.57 -5.73
CA CYS A 467 8.53 8.64 -4.94
C CYS A 467 8.90 8.36 -3.47
N SER A 468 9.06 9.42 -2.69
CA SER A 468 9.21 9.33 -1.24
C SER A 468 7.83 9.15 -0.58
N TYR A 469 7.60 7.99 0.01
CA TYR A 469 6.50 7.75 0.96
C TYR A 469 6.98 8.15 2.37
N SER A 470 6.32 9.13 2.98
CA SER A 470 6.57 9.61 4.35
C SER A 470 6.25 8.51 5.39
N THR A 471 7.21 8.09 6.23
CA THR A 471 7.50 8.59 7.59
C THR A 471 6.27 8.89 8.46
N LEU A 472 6.05 8.02 9.46
CA LEU A 472 5.31 8.31 10.69
C LEU A 472 5.93 9.52 11.41
N PRO A 473 5.12 10.36 12.09
CA PRO A 473 5.65 11.48 12.86
C PRO A 473 6.48 10.99 14.08
N PRO A 474 7.59 11.66 14.43
CA PRO A 474 8.48 11.29 15.53
C PRO A 474 7.90 11.48 16.95
N THR A 475 6.62 11.84 17.08
CA THR A 475 5.97 12.08 18.38
C THR A 475 5.45 10.84 19.10
N LEU A 476 5.45 9.66 18.46
CA LEU A 476 5.03 8.39 19.12
C LEU A 476 6.18 7.59 19.75
N VAL A 477 7.44 7.87 19.40
CA VAL A 477 8.61 7.19 20.01
C VAL A 477 8.90 7.73 21.43
N ASN A 478 8.60 9.00 21.69
CA ASN A 478 8.79 9.61 23.00
C ASN A 478 7.76 9.19 24.06
N PHE A 479 6.62 8.62 23.66
CA PHE A 479 5.60 8.16 24.61
C PHE A 479 5.87 6.75 25.16
N ALA A 480 6.51 5.88 24.36
CA ALA A 480 6.91 4.55 24.80
C ALA A 480 8.17 4.58 25.70
N LEU A 481 9.14 5.46 25.42
CA LEU A 481 10.35 5.59 26.24
C LEU A 481 10.09 6.28 27.60
N ARG A 482 9.09 7.15 27.72
CA ARG A 482 8.73 7.79 29.02
C ARG A 482 7.95 6.88 29.97
N LYS A 483 7.17 5.90 29.47
CA LYS A 483 6.47 4.95 30.35
C LYS A 483 7.35 3.79 30.84
N GLY A 484 8.37 3.39 30.08
CA GLY A 484 9.33 2.37 30.50
C GLY A 484 10.28 2.81 31.63
N PHE A 485 10.62 4.10 31.72
CA PHE A 485 11.50 4.63 32.77
C PHE A 485 10.77 5.05 34.06
N SER A 486 9.43 5.09 34.07
CA SER A 486 8.64 5.53 35.23
C SER A 486 8.26 4.41 36.21
N MET A 487 8.56 3.13 35.93
CA MET A 487 8.24 2.01 36.82
C MET A 487 9.46 1.44 37.58
N ALA A 488 10.66 1.97 37.39
CA ALA A 488 11.87 1.50 38.07
C ALA A 488 12.39 2.42 39.20
N ALA A 489 11.66 3.47 39.58
CA ALA A 489 12.09 4.45 40.60
C ALA A 489 11.13 4.52 41.82
N ARG A 490 10.55 3.38 42.22
CA ARG A 490 9.85 3.21 43.51
C ARG A 490 10.07 1.80 44.05
N ALA A 491 11.31 1.50 44.42
CA ALA A 491 11.68 0.42 45.34
C ALA A 491 13.11 0.67 45.82
N SER A 492 13.24 1.64 46.72
CA SER A 492 14.35 1.82 47.66
C SER A 492 13.87 2.77 48.75
#